data_AF-A0A3D4UQV1-F1
#
_entry.id   AF-A0A3D4UQV1-F1
#
_cell.length_a   1.000
_cell.length_b   1.000
_cell.length_c   1.000
_cell.angle_alpha   90.00
_cell.angle_beta   90.00
_cell.angle_gamma   90.00
#
_symmetry.space_group_name_H-M   'P 1'
#
loop_
_entity.id
_entity.type
_entity.pdbx_description
1 polymer ?
#
loop_
_entity_poly.entity_id
_entity_poly.type
_entity_poly.pdbx_seq_one_letter_code
_entity_poly.pdbx_strand_id
1 'polypeptide(L)'
;MTEWRNYLQESLKIVVDAEKAGKKVGGKEKLCPAPTQDLMLNTANRDRAIKTDFIKYGPLNVEKPGDFWKNIAKKWGTSEKAAMKSKCASCTAFDISPRMVDCIPGKTSQPVRDEFGVLGYCWMHQFKCHSARSCNTWAAGGP
;
A
#
# COMPACT_ATOMS: atom_id res chain seq x y z
N MET A 1 15.26 -40.37 1.41
CA MET A 1 14.72 -39.34 2.33
C MET A 1 13.66 -38.57 1.57
N THR A 2 12.49 -38.33 2.16
CA THR A 2 11.35 -37.68 1.48
C THR A 2 11.71 -36.26 1.07
N GLU A 3 11.19 -35.78 -0.07
CA GLU A 3 11.47 -34.42 -0.59
C GLU A 3 11.22 -33.31 0.45
N TRP A 4 10.27 -33.54 1.36
CA TRP A 4 9.98 -32.69 2.51
C TRP A 4 11.17 -32.51 3.46
N ARG A 5 12.03 -33.52 3.64
CA ARG A 5 13.25 -33.40 4.45
C ARG A 5 14.28 -32.51 3.78
N ASN A 6 14.42 -32.60 2.46
CA ASN A 6 15.33 -31.72 1.72
C ASN A 6 14.85 -30.27 1.78
N TYR A 7 13.54 -30.05 1.59
CA TYR A 7 12.93 -28.73 1.74
C TYR A 7 13.12 -28.14 3.15
N LEU A 8 12.96 -28.95 4.20
CA LEU A 8 13.20 -28.53 5.58
C LEU A 8 14.68 -28.21 5.86
N GLN A 9 15.59 -29.01 5.31
CA GLN A 9 17.02 -28.75 5.45
C GLN A 9 17.45 -27.47 4.72
N GLU A 10 16.90 -27.23 3.54
CA GLU A 10 17.20 -26.04 2.74
C GLU A 10 16.64 -24.76 3.37
N SER A 11 15.40 -24.81 3.88
CA SER A 11 14.81 -23.69 4.63
C SER A 11 15.55 -23.41 5.94
N LEU A 12 15.97 -24.45 6.69
CA LEU A 12 16.76 -24.28 7.91
C LEU A 12 18.12 -23.65 7.61
N LYS A 13 18.76 -24.03 6.49
CA LYS A 13 20.03 -23.46 6.06
C LYS A 13 19.92 -21.95 5.79
N ILE A 14 18.84 -21.51 5.14
CA ILE A 14 18.58 -20.08 4.87
C ILE A 14 18.47 -19.28 6.18
N VAL A 15 17.79 -19.81 7.18
CA VAL A 15 17.64 -19.17 8.50
C VAL A 15 18.99 -19.03 9.19
N VAL A 16 19.77 -20.12 9.24
CA VAL A 16 21.09 -20.14 9.90
C VAL A 16 22.09 -19.21 9.20
N ASP A 17 22.11 -19.18 7.87
CA ASP A 17 23.01 -18.30 7.11
C ASP A 17 22.66 -16.82 7.32
N ALA A 18 21.37 -16.50 7.46
CA ALA A 18 20.92 -15.16 7.78
C ALA A 18 21.31 -14.74 9.22
N GLU A 19 21.12 -15.62 10.21
CA GLU A 19 21.56 -15.36 11.59
C GLU A 19 23.07 -15.10 11.67
N LYS A 20 23.89 -15.91 10.98
CA LYS A 20 25.35 -15.73 10.89
C LYS A 20 25.74 -14.40 10.24
N ALA A 21 24.94 -13.91 9.30
CA ALA A 21 25.11 -12.61 8.68
C ALA A 21 24.61 -11.43 9.55
N GLY A 22 24.24 -11.68 10.82
CA GLY A 22 23.67 -10.68 11.70
C GLY A 22 22.26 -10.24 11.32
N LYS A 23 21.64 -10.90 10.34
CA LYS A 23 20.22 -10.74 10.01
C LYS A 23 19.47 -11.63 11.00
N LYS A 24 18.78 -11.00 11.95
CA LYS A 24 17.80 -11.72 12.75
C LYS A 24 16.80 -12.38 11.78
N VAL A 25 16.58 -13.68 11.94
CA VAL A 25 15.56 -14.45 11.22
C VAL A 25 14.93 -15.36 12.25
N GLY A 26 13.94 -14.83 12.97
CA GLY A 26 13.34 -15.55 14.08
C GLY A 26 12.63 -14.66 15.08
N GLY A 27 11.41 -14.26 14.72
CA GLY A 27 10.49 -13.48 15.55
C GLY A 27 9.40 -12.89 14.65
N LYS A 28 8.39 -12.21 15.21
CA LYS A 28 7.56 -11.26 14.46
C LYS A 28 8.41 -10.05 14.02
N GLU A 29 9.52 -10.30 13.34
CA GLU A 29 10.27 -9.26 12.67
C GLU A 29 9.34 -8.61 11.67
N LYS A 30 9.32 -7.29 11.67
CA LYS A 30 8.41 -6.45 10.91
C LYS A 30 8.59 -6.75 9.41
N LEU A 31 7.94 -7.79 8.89
CA LEU A 31 7.96 -8.12 7.46
C LEU A 31 7.22 -7.01 6.74
N CYS A 32 7.97 -6.07 6.16
CA CYS A 32 7.42 -5.02 5.33
C CYS A 32 6.88 -5.65 4.05
N PRO A 33 5.68 -5.28 3.58
CA PRO A 33 5.17 -5.80 2.31
C PRO A 33 6.16 -5.48 1.19
N ALA A 34 6.46 -6.45 0.32
CA ALA A 34 7.41 -6.26 -0.78
C ALA A 34 7.19 -4.97 -1.61
N PRO A 35 5.94 -4.56 -1.96
CA PRO A 35 5.71 -3.33 -2.73
C PRO A 35 6.01 -2.03 -1.96
N THR A 36 6.29 -2.10 -0.66
CA THR A 36 6.81 -0.94 0.06
C THR A 36 8.28 -0.71 -0.28
N GLN A 37 9.04 -1.81 -0.44
CA GLN A 37 10.49 -1.81 -0.65
C GLN A 37 10.92 -1.90 -2.12
N ASP A 38 10.10 -2.49 -2.97
CA ASP A 38 10.35 -2.67 -4.40
C ASP A 38 9.59 -1.63 -5.23
N LEU A 39 10.33 -0.72 -5.88
CA LEU A 39 9.77 0.34 -6.72
C LEU A 39 9.03 -0.22 -7.95
N MET A 40 9.57 -1.27 -8.59
CA MET A 40 9.00 -1.84 -9.81
C MET A 40 7.68 -2.53 -9.49
N LEU A 41 7.66 -3.35 -8.44
CA LEU A 41 6.44 -3.99 -7.97
C LEU A 41 5.40 -2.98 -7.49
N ASN A 42 5.83 -1.95 -6.76
CA ASN A 42 4.95 -0.85 -6.34
C ASN A 42 4.27 -0.17 -7.55
N THR A 43 5.08 0.17 -8.55
CA THR A 43 4.64 0.90 -9.74
C THR A 43 3.69 0.03 -10.56
N ALA A 44 4.00 -1.24 -10.76
CA ALA A 44 3.12 -2.19 -11.45
C ALA A 44 1.75 -2.31 -10.75
N ASN A 45 1.73 -2.43 -9.42
CA ASN A 45 0.50 -2.53 -8.65
C ASN A 45 -0.33 -1.24 -8.71
N ARG A 46 0.32 -0.07 -8.64
CA ARG A 46 -0.33 1.23 -8.79
C ARG A 46 -0.91 1.43 -10.19
N ASP A 47 -0.16 1.07 -11.23
CA ASP A 47 -0.61 1.19 -12.63
C ASP A 47 -1.82 0.31 -12.90
N ARG A 48 -1.83 -0.91 -12.35
CA ARG A 48 -3.01 -1.77 -12.36
C ARG A 48 -4.20 -1.09 -11.68
N ALA A 49 -4.01 -0.51 -10.49
CA ALA A 49 -5.07 0.17 -9.74
C ALA A 49 -5.63 1.40 -10.50
N ILE A 50 -4.80 2.10 -11.28
CA ILE A 50 -5.23 3.23 -12.13
C ILE A 50 -6.05 2.73 -13.33
N LYS A 51 -5.58 1.68 -14.02
CA LYS A 51 -6.17 1.20 -15.28
C LYS A 51 -7.49 0.46 -15.06
N THR A 52 -7.55 -0.39 -14.05
CA THR A 52 -8.71 -1.26 -13.77
C THR A 52 -9.98 -0.48 -13.47
N ASP A 53 -11.05 -0.72 -14.23
CA ASP A 53 -12.29 0.07 -14.19
C ASP A 53 -13.04 0.03 -12.84
N PHE A 54 -12.97 -1.09 -12.14
CA PHE A 54 -13.59 -1.20 -10.82
C PHE A 54 -12.72 -0.65 -9.69
N ILE A 55 -11.47 -0.21 -9.96
CA ILE A 55 -10.58 0.42 -8.98
C ILE A 55 -10.43 1.92 -9.24
N LYS A 56 -9.99 2.33 -10.44
CA LYS A 56 -9.75 3.73 -10.83
C LYS A 56 -9.12 4.58 -9.70
N TYR A 57 -7.93 4.18 -9.26
CA TYR A 57 -7.19 4.91 -8.24
C TYR A 57 -6.82 6.33 -8.70
N GLY A 58 -7.00 7.33 -7.83
CA GLY A 58 -6.67 8.73 -8.13
C GLY A 58 -7.10 9.70 -7.04
N PRO A 59 -7.18 11.01 -7.30
CA PRO A 59 -6.75 11.66 -8.54
C PRO A 59 -5.21 11.67 -8.67
N LEU A 60 -4.69 11.91 -9.88
CA LEU A 60 -3.26 12.08 -10.12
C LEU A 60 -2.71 13.27 -9.31
N ASN A 61 -3.35 14.44 -9.47
CA ASN A 61 -3.08 15.66 -8.71
C ASN A 61 -4.29 15.96 -7.80
N VAL A 62 -4.04 16.12 -6.50
CA VAL A 62 -5.09 16.35 -5.49
C VAL A 62 -5.66 17.77 -5.57
N GLU A 63 -4.83 18.76 -5.89
CA GLU A 63 -5.22 20.16 -6.05
C GLU A 63 -5.99 20.40 -7.35
N LYS A 64 -5.62 19.67 -8.40
CA LYS A 64 -6.25 19.74 -9.73
C LYS A 64 -6.82 18.37 -10.13
N PRO A 65 -7.89 17.91 -9.44
CA PRO A 65 -8.40 16.55 -9.62
C PRO A 65 -9.18 16.34 -10.93
N GLY A 66 -9.48 17.40 -11.67
CA GLY A 66 -10.39 17.34 -12.82
C GLY A 66 -11.75 16.77 -12.41
N ASP A 67 -12.32 15.91 -13.26
CA ASP A 67 -13.61 15.26 -13.01
C ASP A 67 -13.56 14.05 -12.07
N PHE A 68 -12.44 13.79 -11.39
CA PHE A 68 -12.27 12.56 -10.60
C PHE A 68 -13.36 12.38 -9.54
N TRP A 69 -13.64 13.40 -8.73
CA TRP A 69 -14.64 13.32 -7.66
C TRP A 69 -16.06 13.20 -8.20
N LYS A 70 -16.36 13.88 -9.31
CA LYS A 70 -17.62 13.75 -10.06
C LYS A 70 -17.83 12.32 -10.56
N ASN A 71 -16.78 11.69 -11.08
CA ASN A 71 -16.83 10.30 -11.55
C ASN A 71 -17.04 9.30 -10.41
N ILE A 72 -16.37 9.47 -9.27
CA ILE A 72 -16.62 8.64 -8.08
C ILE A 72 -18.04 8.86 -7.56
N ALA A 73 -18.49 10.11 -7.43
CA ALA A 73 -19.84 10.43 -6.99
C ALA A 73 -20.91 9.77 -7.86
N LYS A 74 -20.74 9.83 -9.19
CA LYS A 74 -21.61 9.15 -10.16
C LYS A 74 -21.58 7.63 -9.99
N LYS A 75 -20.40 7.02 -9.80
CA LYS A 75 -20.25 5.57 -9.63
C LYS A 75 -20.97 5.06 -8.37
N TRP A 76 -20.92 5.83 -7.29
CA TRP A 76 -21.50 5.46 -6.00
C TRP A 76 -22.91 6.00 -5.76
N GLY A 77 -23.48 6.75 -6.70
CA GLY A 77 -24.80 7.37 -6.54
C GLY A 77 -24.86 8.36 -5.38
N THR A 78 -23.81 9.16 -5.19
CA THR A 78 -23.68 10.09 -4.06
C THR A 78 -23.29 11.50 -4.53
N SER A 79 -23.17 12.44 -3.60
CA SER A 79 -22.70 13.81 -3.90
C SER A 79 -21.17 13.87 -4.02
N GLU A 80 -20.64 14.81 -4.78
CA GLU A 80 -19.19 15.07 -4.85
C GLU A 80 -18.60 15.35 -3.46
N LYS A 81 -19.32 16.10 -2.62
CA LYS A 81 -18.94 16.39 -1.23
C LYS A 81 -18.79 15.11 -0.40
N ALA A 82 -19.67 14.13 -0.58
CA ALA A 82 -19.57 12.84 0.09
C ALA A 82 -18.41 12.01 -0.48
N ALA A 83 -18.26 11.95 -1.81
CA ALA A 83 -17.16 11.26 -2.47
C ALA A 83 -15.78 11.79 -2.01
N MET A 84 -15.63 13.11 -1.85
CA MET A 84 -14.42 13.73 -1.32
C MET A 84 -14.09 13.35 0.12
N LYS A 85 -15.04 12.85 0.91
CA LYS A 85 -14.79 12.33 2.27
C LYS A 85 -14.32 10.87 2.26
N SER A 86 -14.55 10.15 1.17
CA SER A 86 -14.15 8.76 0.98
C SER A 86 -12.70 8.65 0.50
N LYS A 87 -11.76 9.17 1.29
CA LYS A 87 -10.32 9.15 0.99
C LYS A 87 -9.64 7.91 1.56
N CYS A 88 -8.43 7.61 1.11
CA CYS A 88 -7.59 6.58 1.71
C CYS A 88 -7.37 6.84 3.21
N ALA A 89 -7.26 8.11 3.64
CA ALA A 89 -7.21 8.49 5.06
C ALA A 89 -8.38 7.99 5.91
N SER A 90 -9.55 7.71 5.31
CA SER A 90 -10.74 7.19 5.99
C SER A 90 -11.09 5.75 5.57
N CYS A 91 -10.16 5.06 4.90
CA CYS A 91 -10.37 3.72 4.34
C CYS A 91 -9.75 2.63 5.23
N THR A 92 -10.53 1.63 5.64
CA THR A 92 -10.07 0.56 6.55
C THR A 92 -8.89 -0.26 6.03
N ALA A 93 -8.72 -0.31 4.71
CA ALA A 93 -7.63 -1.04 4.06
C ALA A 93 -6.34 -0.22 3.93
N PHE A 94 -6.33 1.05 4.32
CA PHE A 94 -5.16 1.91 4.24
C PHE A 94 -4.42 1.89 5.58
N ASP A 95 -3.12 1.59 5.55
CA ASP A 95 -2.30 1.44 6.76
C ASP A 95 -1.24 2.54 6.83
N ILE A 96 -1.36 3.36 7.87
CA ILE A 96 -0.43 4.44 8.23
C ILE A 96 0.14 4.24 9.63
N SER A 97 0.07 3.00 10.15
CA SER A 97 0.66 2.67 11.44
C SER A 97 2.14 3.05 11.46
N PRO A 98 2.72 3.41 12.61
CA PRO A 98 4.15 3.73 12.69
C PRO A 98 5.03 2.63 12.08
N ARG A 99 4.64 1.37 12.30
CA ARG A 99 5.31 0.20 11.67
C ARG A 99 5.22 0.24 10.14
N MET A 100 4.08 0.59 9.55
CA MET A 100 3.95 0.65 8.09
C MET A 100 4.68 1.86 7.50
N VAL A 101 4.70 2.99 8.21
CA VAL A 101 5.51 4.15 7.82
C VAL A 101 7.00 3.81 7.84
N ASP A 102 7.49 3.07 8.86
CA ASP A 102 8.86 2.55 8.90
C ASP A 102 9.18 1.66 7.68
N CYS A 103 8.15 1.00 7.13
CA CYS A 103 8.28 0.15 5.95
C CYS A 103 8.32 0.89 4.62
N ILE A 104 8.15 2.21 4.56
CA ILE A 104 8.18 2.96 3.30
C ILE A 104 9.57 3.58 3.12
N PRO A 105 10.45 3.02 2.26
CA PRO A 105 11.84 3.44 2.16
C PRO A 105 12.05 4.59 1.16
N GLY A 106 13.22 5.23 1.31
CA GLY A 106 13.91 5.95 0.24
C GLY A 106 13.61 7.46 0.14
N LYS A 107 14.57 8.20 -0.44
CA LYS A 107 14.45 9.65 -0.70
C LYS A 107 13.22 10.02 -1.53
N THR A 108 12.81 9.16 -2.46
CA THR A 108 11.66 9.41 -3.36
C THR A 108 10.30 9.17 -2.70
N SER A 109 10.27 8.56 -1.52
CA SER A 109 9.07 8.45 -0.67
C SER A 109 9.20 9.35 0.57
N GLN A 110 10.17 10.27 0.57
CA GLN A 110 10.33 11.32 1.57
C GLN A 110 10.01 12.69 0.96
N PRO A 111 9.38 13.59 1.73
CA PRO A 111 8.83 13.33 3.06
C PRO A 111 7.62 12.39 2.99
N VAL A 112 7.47 11.52 3.99
CA VAL A 112 6.33 10.59 4.07
C VAL A 112 5.02 11.36 4.30
N ARG A 113 5.10 12.58 4.82
CA ARG A 113 3.98 13.48 5.08
C ARG A 113 4.18 14.80 4.36
N ASP A 114 3.12 15.31 3.75
CA ASP A 114 3.04 16.65 3.18
C ASP A 114 1.80 17.39 3.72
N GLU A 115 1.51 18.56 3.16
CA GLU A 115 0.34 19.37 3.54
C GLU A 115 -1.01 18.72 3.19
N PHE A 116 -1.02 17.80 2.22
CA PHE A 116 -2.23 17.13 1.74
C PHE A 116 -2.50 15.82 2.48
N GLY A 117 -1.46 15.17 3.01
CA GLY A 117 -1.62 13.87 3.63
C GLY A 117 -0.33 13.14 4.00
N VAL A 118 -0.44 11.81 4.03
CA VAL A 118 0.66 10.91 4.39
C VAL A 118 0.69 9.75 3.42
N LEU A 119 1.89 9.26 3.10
CA LEU A 119 2.08 7.99 2.44
C LEU A 119 1.77 6.86 3.43
N GLY A 120 1.07 5.86 2.94
CA GLY A 120 0.75 4.63 3.64
C GLY A 120 0.69 3.46 2.68
N TYR A 121 0.18 2.34 3.13
CA TYR A 121 0.07 1.12 2.33
C TYR A 121 -1.39 0.71 2.16
N CYS A 122 -1.82 0.42 0.93
CA CYS A 122 -3.13 -0.14 0.67
C CYS A 122 -3.06 -1.67 0.69
N TRP A 123 -3.69 -2.31 1.67
CA TRP A 123 -3.73 -3.76 1.78
C TRP A 123 -4.57 -4.44 0.69
N MET A 124 -5.64 -3.79 0.21
CA MET A 124 -6.48 -4.33 -0.87
C MET A 124 -5.74 -4.42 -2.21
N HIS A 125 -4.93 -3.41 -2.54
CA HIS A 125 -4.32 -3.29 -3.87
C HIS A 125 -2.81 -3.45 -3.89
N GLN A 126 -2.21 -3.60 -2.71
CA GLN A 126 -0.81 -3.91 -2.47
C GLN A 126 0.18 -2.89 -3.05
N PHE A 127 -0.03 -1.60 -2.76
CA PHE A 127 0.91 -0.55 -3.13
C PHE A 127 0.91 0.61 -2.14
N LYS A 128 2.02 1.36 -2.14
CA LYS A 128 2.16 2.65 -1.44
C LYS A 128 1.20 3.69 -2.02
N CYS A 129 0.34 4.23 -1.18
CA CYS A 129 -0.73 5.16 -1.55
C CYS A 129 -0.61 6.46 -0.75
N HIS A 130 -1.13 7.57 -1.29
CA HIS A 130 -1.26 8.84 -0.58
C HIS A 130 -2.63 8.98 0.08
N SER A 131 -2.69 9.39 1.35
CA SER A 131 -3.92 9.43 2.14
C SER A 131 -5.00 10.37 1.58
N ALA A 132 -4.60 11.38 0.80
CA ALA A 132 -5.52 12.32 0.15
C ALA A 132 -6.24 11.76 -1.10
N ARG A 133 -5.82 10.61 -1.61
CA ARG A 133 -6.38 9.96 -2.80
C ARG A 133 -7.54 9.03 -2.42
N SER A 134 -8.21 8.47 -3.43
CA SER A 134 -9.36 7.57 -3.31
C SER A 134 -9.38 6.54 -4.45
N CYS A 135 -10.33 5.63 -4.42
CA CYS A 135 -10.61 4.65 -5.45
C CYS A 135 -12.06 4.15 -5.36
N ASN A 136 -12.54 3.49 -6.40
CA ASN A 136 -13.87 2.89 -6.49
C ASN A 136 -14.08 1.69 -5.56
N THR A 137 -13.04 1.21 -4.87
CA THR A 137 -13.16 0.13 -3.87
C THR A 137 -12.95 0.64 -2.45
N TRP A 138 -13.15 1.93 -2.20
CA TRP A 138 -13.06 2.50 -0.85
C TRP A 138 -14.01 1.76 0.10
N ALA A 139 -13.53 1.47 1.31
CA ALA A 139 -14.29 0.81 2.36
C ALA A 139 -14.18 1.62 3.64
N ALA A 140 -15.33 2.00 4.21
CA ALA A 140 -15.40 2.81 5.42
C ALA A 140 -14.66 2.15 6.61
N GLY A 141 -14.02 2.98 7.43
CA GLY A 141 -13.41 2.54 8.69
C GLY A 141 -11.89 2.72 8.76
N GLY A 142 -11.41 3.91 8.39
CA GLY A 142 -9.98 4.25 8.27
C GLY A 142 -9.10 4.04 9.50
N PRO A 143 -7.78 3.95 9.26
CA PRO A 143 -6.79 3.40 10.19
C PRO A 143 -6.60 4.19 11.48
#